data_AF-A0A2V7FS41-F1
#
_entry.id   AF-A0A2V7FS41-F1
#
_cell.length_a   1.000
_cell.length_b   1.000
_cell.length_c   1.000
_cell.angle_alpha   90.00
_cell.angle_beta   90.00
_cell.angle_gamma   90.00
#
_symmetry.space_group_name_H-M   'P 1'
#
loop_
_entity.id
_entity.type
_entity.pdbx_description
1 polymer ?
#
loop_
_entity_poly.entity_id
_entity_poly.type
_entity_poly.pdbx_seq_one_letter_code
_entity_poly.pdbx_strand_id
1 'polypeptide(L)'
;MVPAPGGPTGWGLRSGNCIVGTHGPESPDTIDELKPLPGELVVRGFSVDKFYGTNLDLALRGQDIRYLIITGIMADICVNATLLSATIREYRVTALTDCITTIWPNILEAVFDIWGRKFARLITSDQAIAELEEQVRLRGVSARRRSESG
;
A
#
# COMPACT_ATOMS: atom_id res chain seq x y z
N MET A 1 -4.74 8.92 -19.31
CA MET A 1 -5.42 10.22 -19.40
C MET A 1 -6.55 10.20 -18.41
N VAL A 2 -6.33 10.74 -17.21
CA VAL A 2 -7.44 11.38 -16.51
C VAL A 2 -7.97 12.41 -17.50
N PRO A 3 -9.22 12.30 -17.98
CA PRO A 3 -9.76 13.29 -18.89
C PRO A 3 -9.54 14.67 -18.29
N ALA A 4 -9.18 15.65 -19.12
CA ALA A 4 -9.21 17.04 -18.68
C ALA A 4 -10.56 17.30 -17.97
N PRO A 5 -10.63 18.12 -16.92
CA PRO A 5 -11.90 18.39 -16.25
C PRO A 5 -13.00 18.73 -17.29
N GLY A 6 -14.07 17.94 -17.32
CA GLY A 6 -15.17 18.06 -18.30
C GLY A 6 -14.96 17.34 -19.65
N GLY A 7 -13.84 16.65 -19.86
CA GLY A 7 -13.56 15.84 -21.04
C GLY A 7 -14.38 14.55 -21.10
N PRO A 8 -14.58 13.98 -22.31
CA PRO A 8 -15.41 12.79 -22.46
C PRO A 8 -14.77 11.58 -21.78
N THR A 9 -15.61 10.79 -21.11
CA THR A 9 -15.29 9.48 -20.55
C THR A 9 -16.23 8.43 -21.16
N GLY A 10 -15.88 7.14 -21.06
CA GLY A 10 -16.79 6.05 -21.40
C GLY A 10 -16.48 5.33 -22.71
N TRP A 11 -17.51 4.71 -23.30
CA TRP A 11 -17.38 3.79 -24.42
C TRP A 11 -16.68 4.40 -25.64
N GLY A 12 -15.84 3.59 -26.30
CA GLY A 12 -15.06 4.02 -27.47
C GLY A 12 -13.73 4.71 -27.13
N LEU A 13 -13.43 4.95 -25.84
CA LEU A 13 -12.15 5.50 -25.39
C LEU A 13 -11.27 4.42 -24.75
N ARG A 14 -9.95 4.49 -24.99
CA ARG A 14 -8.98 3.56 -24.40
C ARG A 14 -8.75 3.88 -22.92
N SER A 15 -8.60 2.86 -22.09
CA SER A 15 -8.11 3.03 -20.71
C SER A 15 -6.72 3.66 -20.71
N GLY A 16 -6.54 4.67 -19.86
CA GLY A 16 -5.28 5.40 -19.70
C GLY A 16 -4.38 4.89 -18.58
N ASN A 17 -4.86 3.99 -17.73
CA ASN A 17 -4.19 3.69 -16.47
C ASN A 17 -3.01 2.72 -16.65
N CYS A 18 -1.88 3.03 -16.02
CA CYS A 18 -0.71 2.14 -15.86
C CYS A 18 -0.19 1.55 -17.19
N ILE A 19 -0.01 2.40 -18.21
CA ILE A 19 0.39 1.94 -19.55
C ILE A 19 1.84 1.47 -19.54
N VAL A 20 2.04 0.21 -19.90
CA VAL A 20 3.37 -0.41 -20.03
C VAL A 20 4.26 0.37 -20.99
N GLY A 21 5.51 0.62 -20.57
CA GLY A 21 6.54 1.24 -21.43
C GLY A 21 6.39 2.76 -21.61
N THR A 22 5.56 3.41 -20.78
CA THR A 22 5.43 4.86 -20.76
C THR A 22 6.13 5.48 -19.54
N HIS A 23 6.32 6.79 -19.55
CA HIS A 23 6.82 7.58 -18.43
C HIS A 23 5.88 8.76 -18.16
N GLY A 24 6.04 9.41 -17.01
CA GLY A 24 5.27 10.58 -16.61
C GLY A 24 4.04 10.22 -15.77
N PRO A 25 3.00 11.06 -15.71
CA PRO A 25 1.88 10.89 -14.77
C PRO A 25 1.14 9.55 -14.88
N GLU A 26 1.18 8.90 -16.04
CA GLU A 26 0.49 7.63 -16.31
C GLU A 26 1.36 6.39 -15.98
N SER A 27 2.66 6.59 -15.75
CA SER A 27 3.63 5.60 -15.31
C SER A 27 4.78 6.30 -14.57
N PRO A 28 4.50 6.84 -13.36
CA PRO A 28 5.49 7.61 -12.62
C PRO A 28 6.57 6.70 -12.07
N ASP A 29 7.80 7.20 -12.12
CA ASP A 29 8.93 6.59 -11.43
C ASP A 29 8.93 7.01 -9.95
N THR A 30 9.56 6.20 -9.10
CA THR A 30 9.74 6.53 -7.68
C THR A 30 10.69 7.71 -7.54
N ILE A 31 10.30 8.71 -6.73
CA ILE A 31 11.14 9.87 -6.42
C ILE A 31 12.41 9.46 -5.68
N ASP A 32 13.46 10.28 -5.77
CA ASP A 32 14.78 9.96 -5.23
C ASP A 32 14.75 9.69 -3.73
N GLU A 33 13.95 10.45 -2.98
CA GLU A 33 13.80 10.36 -1.52
C GLU A 33 13.15 9.05 -1.05
N LEU A 34 12.45 8.35 -1.95
CA LEU A 34 11.72 7.11 -1.65
C LEU A 34 12.22 5.93 -2.48
N LYS A 35 13.39 6.05 -3.11
CA LYS A 35 13.97 4.95 -3.88
C LYS A 35 14.20 3.73 -2.98
N PRO A 36 13.86 2.52 -3.47
CA PRO A 36 14.02 1.30 -2.70
C PRO A 36 15.49 1.04 -2.40
N LEU A 37 15.76 0.49 -1.22
CA LEU A 37 17.08 0.04 -0.82
C LEU A 37 17.46 -1.27 -1.55
N PRO A 38 18.77 -1.58 -1.64
CA PRO A 38 19.21 -2.86 -2.20
C PRO A 38 18.57 -4.05 -1.47
N GLY A 39 17.97 -4.96 -2.25
CA GLY A 39 17.32 -6.17 -1.73
C GLY A 39 15.84 -5.99 -1.37
N GLU A 40 15.30 -4.78 -1.41
CA GLU A 40 13.85 -4.58 -1.25
C GLU A 40 13.10 -5.08 -2.49
N LEU A 41 11.96 -5.75 -2.24
CA LEU A 41 11.10 -6.25 -3.30
C LEU A 41 10.43 -5.07 -4.04
N VAL A 42 10.71 -4.93 -5.33
CA VAL A 42 10.03 -3.98 -6.21
C VAL A 42 9.05 -4.72 -7.12
N VAL A 43 7.76 -4.46 -6.94
CA VAL A 43 6.71 -5.03 -7.79
C VAL A 43 6.23 -3.98 -8.78
N ARG A 44 6.51 -4.19 -10.07
CA ARG A 44 5.99 -3.35 -11.14
C ARG A 44 4.56 -3.81 -11.50
N GLY A 45 3.57 -3.03 -11.11
CA GLY A 45 2.16 -3.29 -11.41
C GLY A 45 1.69 -2.54 -12.67
N PHE A 46 0.88 -3.22 -13.49
CA PHE A 46 0.28 -2.67 -14.72
C PHE A 46 -1.23 -2.43 -14.59
N SER A 47 -1.69 -2.36 -13.35
CA SER A 47 -3.07 -2.05 -12.98
C SER A 47 -3.09 -1.20 -11.70
N VAL A 48 -4.26 -0.69 -11.32
CA VAL A 48 -4.45 0.04 -10.06
C VAL A 48 -4.29 -0.88 -8.84
N ASP A 49 -4.66 -2.15 -8.95
CA ASP A 49 -4.43 -3.17 -7.92
C ASP A 49 -3.04 -3.79 -8.09
N LYS A 50 -2.19 -3.68 -7.07
CA LYS A 50 -0.83 -4.23 -7.10
C LYS A 50 -0.75 -5.73 -6.86
N PHE A 51 -1.84 -6.39 -6.53
CA PHE A 51 -1.96 -7.85 -6.56
C PHE A 51 -2.39 -8.39 -7.93
N TYR A 52 -3.09 -7.58 -8.73
CA TYR A 52 -3.65 -8.04 -10.00
C TYR A 52 -2.56 -8.16 -11.08
N GLY A 53 -2.33 -9.39 -11.54
CA GLY A 53 -1.35 -9.68 -12.59
C GLY A 53 0.11 -9.48 -12.16
N THR A 54 0.40 -9.56 -10.85
CA THR A 54 1.76 -9.45 -10.30
C THR A 54 2.12 -10.67 -9.45
N ASN A 55 3.38 -10.74 -9.01
CA ASN A 55 3.87 -11.76 -8.09
C ASN A 55 3.79 -11.36 -6.60
N LEU A 56 3.08 -10.27 -6.26
CA LEU A 56 3.07 -9.72 -4.90
C LEU A 56 2.57 -10.72 -3.84
N ASP A 57 1.42 -11.36 -4.05
CA ASP A 57 0.86 -12.33 -3.10
C ASP A 57 1.81 -13.50 -2.85
N LEU A 58 2.38 -14.06 -3.93
CA LEU A 58 3.33 -15.16 -3.85
C LEU A 58 4.59 -14.76 -3.06
N ALA A 59 5.15 -13.58 -3.35
CA ALA A 59 6.36 -13.09 -2.70
C ALA A 59 6.15 -12.82 -1.20
N LEU A 60 4.97 -12.31 -0.81
CA LEU A 60 4.61 -12.07 0.58
C LEU A 60 4.34 -13.39 1.33
N ARG A 61 3.53 -14.29 0.76
CA ARG A 61 3.21 -15.59 1.39
C ARG A 61 4.42 -16.50 1.51
N GLY A 62 5.34 -16.45 0.55
CA GLY A 62 6.61 -17.18 0.60
C GLY A 62 7.49 -16.79 1.79
N GLN A 63 7.22 -15.64 2.44
CA GLN A 63 7.90 -15.16 3.63
C GLN A 63 7.03 -15.23 4.90
N ASP A 64 5.89 -15.93 4.85
CA ASP A 64 4.87 -15.99 5.92
C ASP A 64 4.41 -14.60 6.39
N ILE A 65 4.38 -13.62 5.48
CA ILE A 65 3.87 -12.28 5.78
C ILE A 65 2.34 -12.35 5.85
N ARG A 66 1.80 -11.85 6.96
CA ARG A 66 0.35 -11.86 7.28
C ARG A 66 -0.20 -10.47 7.59
N TYR A 67 0.69 -9.51 7.85
CA TYR A 67 0.37 -8.15 8.28
C TYR A 67 0.99 -7.18 7.28
N LEU A 68 0.19 -6.24 6.77
CA LEU A 68 0.63 -5.23 5.81
C LEU A 68 0.36 -3.85 6.39
N ILE A 69 1.37 -2.97 6.29
CA ILE A 69 1.22 -1.54 6.49
C ILE A 69 1.20 -0.90 5.10
N ILE A 70 0.17 -0.11 4.78
CA ILE A 70 -0.04 0.51 3.47
C ILE A 70 0.15 2.02 3.57
N THR A 71 0.83 2.58 2.56
CA THR A 71 1.07 4.02 2.34
C THR A 71 0.93 4.35 0.85
N GLY A 72 0.96 5.64 0.48
CA GLY A 72 1.08 6.10 -0.90
C GLY A 72 -0.15 6.83 -1.43
N ILE A 73 -0.24 6.94 -2.77
CA ILE A 73 -1.29 7.67 -3.49
C ILE A 73 -1.80 6.90 -4.71
N MET A 74 -3.03 7.11 -5.18
CA MET A 74 -4.10 7.90 -4.56
C MET A 74 -4.99 7.02 -3.67
N ALA A 75 -5.43 7.59 -2.55
CA ALA A 75 -6.23 6.92 -1.53
C ALA A 75 -7.42 6.15 -2.12
N ASP A 76 -8.21 6.78 -2.98
CA ASP A 76 -9.44 6.26 -3.58
C ASP A 76 -9.24 5.39 -4.83
N ILE A 77 -8.02 5.30 -5.34
CA ILE A 77 -7.70 4.58 -6.59
C ILE A 77 -6.75 3.40 -6.28
N CYS A 78 -5.45 3.57 -6.50
CA CYS A 78 -4.48 2.47 -6.42
C CYS A 78 -4.33 1.95 -4.99
N VAL A 79 -4.36 2.83 -4.00
CA VAL A 79 -4.26 2.45 -2.59
C VAL A 79 -5.51 1.68 -2.18
N ASN A 80 -6.71 2.19 -2.48
CA ASN A 80 -7.97 1.48 -2.20
C ASN A 80 -8.03 0.11 -2.89
N ALA A 81 -7.73 0.03 -4.18
CA ALA A 81 -7.78 -1.23 -4.92
C ALA A 81 -6.85 -2.27 -4.31
N THR A 82 -5.61 -1.88 -3.98
CA THR A 82 -4.61 -2.77 -3.38
C THR A 82 -4.97 -3.16 -1.95
N LEU A 83 -5.48 -2.21 -1.15
CA LEU A 83 -5.93 -2.46 0.22
C LEU A 83 -7.08 -3.45 0.25
N LEU A 84 -8.11 -3.25 -0.56
CA LEU A 84 -9.23 -4.19 -0.66
C LEU A 84 -8.75 -5.56 -1.15
N SER A 85 -7.86 -5.60 -2.15
CA SER A 85 -7.25 -6.86 -2.61
C SER A 85 -6.42 -7.57 -1.54
N ALA A 86 -5.75 -6.84 -0.65
CA ALA A 86 -5.08 -7.42 0.51
C ALA A 86 -6.10 -8.03 1.49
N THR A 87 -7.20 -7.32 1.78
CA THR A 87 -8.20 -7.80 2.74
C THR A 87 -8.89 -9.07 2.28
N ILE A 88 -9.30 -9.18 1.01
CA ILE A 88 -9.93 -10.40 0.47
C ILE A 88 -8.96 -11.59 0.38
N ARG A 89 -7.65 -11.34 0.53
CA ARG A 89 -6.60 -12.36 0.61
C ARG A 89 -6.23 -12.70 2.06
N GLU A 90 -7.00 -12.20 3.03
CA GLU A 90 -6.81 -12.45 4.47
C GLU A 90 -5.51 -11.86 5.05
N TYR A 91 -4.96 -10.82 4.42
CA TYR A 91 -3.93 -10.00 5.06
C TYR A 91 -4.58 -9.07 6.09
N ARG A 92 -3.91 -8.90 7.24
CA ARG A 92 -4.29 -7.89 8.23
C ARG A 92 -3.68 -6.55 7.85
N VAL A 93 -4.53 -5.62 7.43
CA VAL A 93 -4.08 -4.34 6.88
C VAL A 93 -4.13 -3.24 7.93
N THR A 94 -3.06 -2.46 8.01
CA THR A 94 -2.99 -1.16 8.68
C THR A 94 -2.72 -0.08 7.64
N ALA A 95 -3.49 1.00 7.63
CA ALA A 95 -3.27 2.14 6.75
C ALA A 95 -2.75 3.34 7.56
N LEU A 96 -1.66 3.95 7.10
CA LEU A 96 -1.07 5.11 7.77
C LEU A 96 -1.73 6.40 7.28
N THR A 97 -2.57 7.01 8.10
CA THR A 97 -3.47 8.10 7.69
C THR A 97 -2.74 9.37 7.25
N ASP A 98 -1.54 9.59 7.76
CA ASP A 98 -0.62 10.69 7.44
C ASP A 98 0.36 10.36 6.30
N CYS A 99 0.38 9.11 5.80
CA CYS A 99 1.18 8.70 4.64
C CYS A 99 0.32 8.31 3.43
N ILE A 100 -0.98 8.62 3.46
CA ILE A 100 -1.92 8.34 2.38
C ILE A 100 -2.66 9.63 2.05
N THR A 101 -2.76 9.94 0.75
CA THR A 101 -3.51 11.13 0.31
C THR A 101 -4.17 10.92 -1.05
N THR A 102 -5.06 11.84 -1.39
CA THR A 102 -5.65 12.01 -2.73
C THR A 102 -5.86 13.50 -2.98
N ILE A 103 -6.16 13.88 -4.23
CA ILE A 103 -6.36 15.27 -4.63
C ILE A 103 -7.72 15.85 -4.19
N TRP A 104 -8.59 15.02 -3.59
CA TRP A 104 -9.92 15.41 -3.14
C TRP A 104 -10.09 15.19 -1.62
N PRO A 105 -10.06 16.27 -0.80
CA PRO A 105 -10.12 16.15 0.66
C PRO A 105 -11.37 15.41 1.18
N ASN A 106 -12.54 15.71 0.63
CA ASN A 106 -13.80 15.06 1.01
C ASN A 106 -13.82 13.56 0.67
N ILE A 107 -13.06 13.15 -0.35
CA ILE A 107 -12.93 11.74 -0.72
C ILE A 107 -11.95 11.04 0.22
N LEU A 108 -10.87 11.71 0.65
CA LEU A 108 -9.92 11.16 1.62
C LEU A 108 -10.63 10.78 2.92
N GLU A 109 -11.47 11.67 3.45
CA GLU A 109 -12.27 11.43 4.65
C GLU A 109 -13.21 10.23 4.47
N ALA A 110 -13.94 10.18 3.35
CA ALA A 110 -14.87 9.08 3.06
C ALA A 110 -14.15 7.73 2.93
N VAL A 111 -12.97 7.71 2.30
CA VAL A 111 -12.16 6.50 2.14
C VAL A 111 -11.69 5.96 3.49
N PHE A 112 -11.18 6.82 4.38
CA PHE A 112 -10.80 6.41 5.72
C PHE A 112 -12.00 5.90 6.53
N ASP A 113 -13.15 6.58 6.48
CA ASP A 113 -14.37 6.11 7.13
C ASP A 113 -14.82 4.72 6.61
N ILE A 114 -14.74 4.47 5.31
CA ILE A 114 -15.01 3.14 4.74
C ILE A 114 -14.01 2.10 5.24
N TRP A 115 -12.71 2.40 5.20
CA TRP A 115 -11.67 1.45 5.58
C TRP A 115 -11.73 1.08 7.06
N GLY A 116 -11.90 2.07 7.93
CA GLY A 116 -11.90 1.89 9.39
C GLY A 116 -13.03 1.01 9.92
N ARG A 117 -14.08 0.77 9.12
CA ARG A 117 -15.19 -0.11 9.51
C ARG A 117 -14.76 -1.58 9.58
N LYS A 118 -14.13 -2.09 8.52
CA LYS A 118 -13.84 -3.53 8.38
C LYS A 118 -12.60 -3.88 7.55
N PHE A 119 -11.99 -2.92 6.85
CA PHE A 119 -10.94 -3.22 5.88
C PHE A 119 -9.54 -2.97 6.43
N ALA A 120 -9.35 -1.93 7.24
CA ALA A 120 -8.03 -1.64 7.78
C ALA A 120 -8.10 -1.00 9.16
N ARG A 121 -7.06 -1.25 9.94
CA ARG A 121 -6.74 -0.45 11.12
C ARG A 121 -6.14 0.88 10.65
N LEU A 122 -6.62 2.00 11.19
CA LEU A 122 -6.14 3.34 10.85
C LEU A 122 -5.34 3.90 12.01
N ILE A 123 -4.08 4.28 11.74
CA ILE A 123 -3.17 4.90 12.70
C ILE A 123 -2.26 5.90 11.99
N THR A 124 -1.54 6.72 12.75
CA THR A 124 -0.45 7.55 12.20
C THR A 124 0.85 6.78 12.05
N SER A 125 1.78 7.31 11.26
CA SER A 125 3.13 6.77 11.11
C SER A 125 3.88 6.73 12.45
N ASP A 126 3.78 7.77 13.27
CA ASP A 126 4.37 7.80 14.62
C ASP A 126 3.86 6.67 15.51
N GLN A 127 2.55 6.40 15.49
CA GLN A 127 1.95 5.29 16.23
C GLN A 127 2.48 3.95 15.72
N ALA A 128 2.60 3.77 14.40
CA ALA A 128 3.13 2.56 13.80
C ALA A 128 4.60 2.32 14.18
N ILE A 129 5.42 3.38 14.15
CA ILE A 129 6.84 3.32 14.52
C ILE A 129 6.97 2.92 15.98
N ALA A 130 6.23 3.57 16.89
CA ALA A 130 6.26 3.23 18.32
C ALA A 130 5.88 1.76 18.57
N GLU A 131 4.85 1.24 17.90
CA GLU A 131 4.46 -0.17 17.99
C GLU A 131 5.53 -1.13 17.45
N LEU A 132 6.19 -0.79 16.34
CA LEU A 132 7.26 -1.60 15.76
C LEU A 132 8.50 -1.63 16.66
N GLU A 133 8.91 -0.49 17.21
CA GLU A 133 10.02 -0.39 18.15
C GLU A 133 9.78 -1.22 19.41
N GLU A 134 8.55 -1.20 19.93
CA GLU A 134 8.12 -2.08 21.03
C GLU A 134 8.32 -3.55 20.69
N GLN A 135 7.82 -3.98 19.53
CA GLN A 135 7.90 -5.38 19.09
C GLN A 135 9.36 -5.84 18.90
N VAL A 136 10.21 -4.98 18.34
CA VAL A 136 11.65 -5.25 18.20
C VAL A 136 12.29 -5.43 19.58
N ARG A 137 11.98 -4.55 20.54
CA ARG A 137 12.48 -4.65 21.91
C ARG A 137 12.04 -5.95 22.60
N LEU A 138 10.75 -6.30 22.49
CA LEU A 138 10.20 -7.53 23.08
C LEU A 138 10.84 -8.79 22.47
N ARG A 139 11.07 -8.82 21.15
CA ARG A 139 11.78 -9.92 20.47
C ARG A 139 13.22 -10.04 20.94
N GLY A 140 13.92 -8.91 21.13
CA GLY A 140 15.28 -8.87 21.69
C GLY A 140 15.37 -9.44 23.12
N VAL A 141 14.39 -9.13 23.97
CA VAL A 141 14.29 -9.68 25.34
C VAL A 141 13.99 -11.19 25.30
N SER A 142 13.07 -11.62 24.43
CA SER A 142 12.73 -13.04 24.24
C SER A 142 13.91 -13.88 23.74
N ALA A 143 14.73 -13.32 22.84
CA ALA A 143 15.94 -13.97 22.36
C ALA A 143 16.99 -14.16 23.48
N ARG A 144 17.20 -13.16 24.34
CA ARG A 144 18.14 -13.25 25.49
C ARG A 144 17.70 -14.25 26.55
N ARG A 145 16.40 -14.31 26.87
CA ARG A 145 15.88 -15.30 27.84
C ARG A 145 16.05 -16.74 27.35
N ARG A 146 15.98 -17.00 26.04
CA ARG A 146 16.23 -18.33 25.46
C ARG A 146 17.72 -18.72 25.46
N SER A 147 18.65 -17.77 25.43
CA SER A 147 20.09 -18.05 25.52
C SER A 147 20.61 -18.25 26.95
N GLU A 148 19.87 -17.79 27.97
CA GLU A 148 20.23 -17.94 29.39
C GLU A 148 19.63 -19.20 30.04
N SER A 149 18.75 -19.91 29.33
CA SER A 149 18.04 -21.11 29.82
C SER A 149 18.42 -22.41 29.09
N GLY A 150 19.48 -22.38 28.26
CA GLY A 150 20.12 -23.55 27.66
C GLY A 150 21.58 -23.62 28.06
#